data_AF-Q652S0-F1
#
_entry.id   AF-Q652S0-F1
#
_cell.length_a   1.000
_cell.length_b   1.000
_cell.length_c   1.000
_cell.angle_alpha   90.00
_cell.angle_beta   90.00
_cell.angle_gamma   90.00
#
_symmetry.space_group_name_H-M   'P 1'
#
loop_
_entity.id
_entity.type
_entity.pdbx_description
1 polymer ?
#
loop_
_entity_poly.entity_id
_entity_poly.type
_entity_poly.pdbx_seq_one_letter_code
_entity_poly.pdbx_strand_id
1 'polypeptide(L)'
;MSVFAAGMIQAELKGKRFLCRTAASFVSARIAIKPKPPIRPTDLGLKRALTGGLIVVGSYVPKTTKQVDELRSQCEQSLRIIEVSVEMISMKSAEDRDHEISRVIELGNAYIQSRKDTLVVTSRQLITGKTPEESLEINYKVSSALVEIVRGIGSRPRYILAKGGITSSDLATKALEARRAKVMGQALAGVPLWQLGPESRHPGVPYIVFPGNVGDNSALAKVVQNWACPSRSSAKELLLNAENGGYAIGAFNVYNLEGIDAVVSAAEAEKSPAILQVHPSALKQGGVPLVSCCIAAAEHASVPITVHYDHGTSKSDLLQALEMVCMVLIQSWWTDHIYL
;
A
#
# COMPACT_ATOMS: atom_id res chain seq x y z
N MET A 1 -31.99 5.44 -13.33
CA MET A 1 -31.21 5.77 -14.56
C MET A 1 -31.45 4.77 -15.70
N SER A 2 -31.46 3.47 -15.43
CA SER A 2 -31.68 2.41 -16.43
C SER A 2 -33.01 2.53 -17.19
N VAL A 3 -34.11 2.88 -16.51
CA VAL A 3 -35.43 3.09 -17.15
C VAL A 3 -35.36 4.19 -18.21
N PHE A 4 -34.74 5.33 -17.88
CA PHE A 4 -34.57 6.44 -18.81
C PHE A 4 -33.67 6.06 -20.00
N ALA A 5 -32.55 5.37 -19.74
CA ALA A 5 -31.67 4.89 -20.81
C ALA A 5 -32.43 3.95 -21.77
N ALA A 6 -33.24 3.03 -21.24
CA ALA A 6 -34.08 2.14 -22.05
C ALA A 6 -35.13 2.90 -22.87
N GLY A 7 -35.85 3.86 -22.26
CA GLY A 7 -36.83 4.69 -22.97
C GLY A 7 -36.20 5.55 -24.07
N MET A 8 -35.00 6.08 -23.81
CA MET A 8 -34.26 6.84 -24.82
C MET A 8 -33.81 5.95 -25.99
N ILE A 9 -33.32 4.74 -25.71
CA ILE A 9 -32.98 3.76 -26.75
C ILE A 9 -34.22 3.42 -27.60
N GLN A 10 -35.39 3.23 -26.97
CA GLN A 10 -36.64 3.01 -27.70
C GLN A 10 -37.05 4.20 -28.57
N ALA A 11 -36.84 5.42 -28.09
CA ALA A 11 -37.13 6.62 -28.88
C ALA A 11 -36.17 6.78 -30.07
N GLU A 12 -34.89 6.43 -29.90
CA GLU A 12 -33.90 6.41 -30.98
C GLU A 12 -34.21 5.35 -32.04
N LEU A 13 -34.67 4.16 -31.62
CA LEU A 13 -35.15 3.12 -32.55
C LEU A 13 -36.37 3.58 -33.37
N LYS A 14 -37.14 4.56 -32.87
CA LYS A 14 -38.23 5.23 -33.59
C LYS A 14 -37.77 6.45 -34.40
N GLY A 15 -36.47 6.61 -34.62
CA GLY A 15 -35.88 7.66 -35.46
C GLY A 15 -35.62 9.00 -34.76
N LYS A 16 -35.78 9.11 -33.43
CA LYS A 16 -35.42 10.32 -32.70
C LYS A 16 -33.90 10.42 -32.52
N ARG A 17 -33.35 11.62 -32.58
CA ARG A 17 -31.93 11.89 -32.33
C ARG A 17 -31.80 12.84 -31.16
N PHE A 18 -30.83 12.57 -30.31
CA PHE A 18 -30.60 13.33 -29.08
C PHE A 18 -29.14 13.74 -28.96
N LEU A 19 -28.91 14.92 -28.40
CA LEU A 19 -27.60 15.36 -27.93
C LEU A 19 -27.58 15.23 -26.41
N CYS A 20 -26.69 14.40 -25.87
CA CYS A 20 -26.65 14.10 -24.44
C CYS A 20 -25.57 14.93 -23.72
N ARG A 21 -25.99 15.72 -22.72
CA ARG A 21 -25.11 16.22 -21.65
C ARG A 21 -25.53 15.55 -20.35
N THR A 22 -24.85 14.48 -19.96
CA THR A 22 -25.29 13.59 -18.88
C THR A 22 -24.14 13.22 -17.94
N ALA A 23 -24.47 12.75 -16.74
CA ALA A 23 -23.50 12.17 -15.82
C ALA A 23 -23.07 10.74 -16.24
N ALA A 24 -21.98 10.23 -15.65
CA ALA A 24 -21.44 8.90 -15.94
C ALA A 24 -22.42 7.74 -15.67
N SER A 25 -23.39 7.94 -14.77
CA SER A 25 -24.43 6.96 -14.45
C SER A 25 -25.35 6.67 -15.65
N PHE A 26 -25.62 7.68 -16.49
CA PHE A 26 -26.39 7.50 -17.72
C PHE A 26 -25.60 6.68 -18.74
N VAL A 27 -24.31 7.00 -18.94
CA VAL A 27 -23.43 6.25 -19.85
C VAL A 27 -23.38 4.79 -19.43
N SER A 28 -23.13 4.53 -18.14
CA SER A 28 -23.07 3.17 -17.58
C SER A 28 -24.36 2.38 -17.81
N ALA A 29 -25.52 3.01 -17.58
CA ALA A 29 -26.81 2.40 -17.81
C ALA A 29 -27.11 2.16 -19.30
N ARG A 30 -26.70 3.08 -20.18
CA ARG A 30 -26.96 3.03 -21.61
C ARG A 30 -26.19 1.94 -22.34
N ILE A 31 -24.91 1.75 -22.00
CA ILE A 31 -24.06 0.72 -22.61
C ILE A 31 -23.95 -0.54 -21.75
N ALA A 32 -24.82 -0.69 -20.73
CA ALA A 32 -24.89 -1.85 -19.85
C ALA A 32 -23.53 -2.23 -19.20
N ILE A 33 -22.77 -1.23 -18.73
CA ILE A 33 -21.53 -1.49 -17.99
C ILE A 33 -21.86 -2.27 -16.72
N LYS A 34 -21.34 -3.50 -16.63
CA LYS A 34 -21.44 -4.32 -15.42
C LYS A 34 -20.54 -3.74 -14.32
N PRO A 35 -21.04 -3.61 -13.08
CA PRO A 35 -20.19 -3.24 -11.95
C PRO A 35 -19.01 -4.19 -11.81
N LYS A 36 -17.81 -3.63 -11.65
CA LYS A 36 -16.61 -4.40 -11.32
C LYS A 36 -16.30 -4.19 -9.83
N PRO A 37 -16.02 -5.26 -9.07
CA PRO A 37 -15.56 -5.11 -7.70
C PRO A 37 -14.24 -4.33 -7.66
N PRO A 38 -13.86 -3.77 -6.50
CA PRO A 38 -12.56 -3.16 -6.33
C PRO A 38 -11.43 -4.12 -6.69
N ILE A 39 -10.47 -3.62 -7.47
CA ILE A 39 -9.31 -4.38 -7.93
C ILE A 39 -8.27 -4.44 -6.81
N ARG A 40 -7.71 -5.63 -6.61
CA ARG A 40 -6.61 -5.91 -5.69
C ARG A 40 -5.28 -6.02 -6.45
N PRO A 41 -4.13 -5.87 -5.78
CA PRO A 41 -2.82 -6.06 -6.41
C PRO A 41 -2.68 -7.42 -7.12
N THR A 42 -3.25 -8.49 -6.55
CA THR A 42 -3.24 -9.85 -7.11
C THR A 42 -3.93 -9.93 -8.47
N ASP A 43 -5.02 -9.17 -8.67
CA ASP A 43 -5.77 -9.15 -9.93
C ASP A 43 -4.97 -8.50 -11.08
N LEU A 44 -3.97 -7.68 -10.74
CA LEU A 44 -3.03 -7.07 -11.68
C LEU A 44 -1.79 -7.94 -11.93
N GLY A 45 -1.69 -9.13 -11.32
CA GLY A 45 -0.49 -9.96 -11.37
C GLY A 45 0.71 -9.34 -10.68
N LEU A 46 0.50 -8.38 -9.77
CA LEU A 46 1.58 -7.83 -8.96
C LEU A 46 2.02 -8.90 -7.96
N LYS A 47 3.14 -9.56 -8.26
CA LYS A 47 3.85 -10.43 -7.30
C LYS A 47 4.34 -9.60 -6.12
N ARG A 48 4.74 -10.26 -5.02
CA ARG A 48 5.43 -9.62 -3.88
C ARG A 48 6.55 -8.72 -4.43
N ALA A 49 6.29 -7.42 -4.46
CA ALA A 49 7.22 -6.46 -5.01
C ALA A 49 8.27 -6.17 -3.94
N LEU A 50 9.52 -6.03 -4.37
CA LEU A 50 10.66 -5.74 -3.50
C LEU A 50 10.65 -4.28 -2.99
N THR A 51 9.59 -3.50 -3.24
CA THR A 51 9.49 -2.09 -2.84
C THR A 51 8.14 -1.75 -2.22
N GLY A 52 8.13 -0.71 -1.39
CA GLY A 52 6.95 -0.13 -0.77
C GLY A 52 6.04 0.63 -1.74
N GLY A 53 4.82 0.91 -1.32
CA GLY A 53 3.93 1.87 -1.98
C GLY A 53 4.24 3.32 -1.59
N LEU A 54 3.84 4.26 -2.43
CA LEU A 54 3.93 5.70 -2.15
C LEU A 54 2.52 6.29 -2.05
N ILE A 55 2.20 6.88 -0.91
CA ILE A 55 0.93 7.56 -0.65
C ILE A 55 1.22 9.04 -0.48
N VAL A 56 0.53 9.90 -1.22
CA VAL A 56 0.74 11.35 -1.18
C VAL A 56 -0.58 12.06 -0.88
N VAL A 57 -0.58 12.84 0.20
CA VAL A 57 -1.75 13.60 0.67
C VAL A 57 -1.37 15.07 0.82
N GLY A 58 -1.78 15.90 -0.13
CA GLY A 58 -1.48 17.34 -0.11
C GLY A 58 -2.57 18.22 0.48
N SER A 59 -3.84 17.77 0.48
CA SER A 59 -4.97 18.62 0.86
C SER A 59 -5.14 18.75 2.38
N TYR A 60 -5.35 19.98 2.84
CA TYR A 60 -5.81 20.29 4.19
C TYR A 60 -7.33 20.55 4.19
N VAL A 61 -8.11 19.51 4.50
CA VAL A 61 -9.57 19.58 4.62
C VAL A 61 -9.97 18.67 5.77
N PRO A 62 -10.93 19.04 6.65
CA PRO A 62 -11.26 18.26 7.85
C PRO A 62 -11.51 16.77 7.58
N LYS A 63 -12.16 16.43 6.46
CA LYS A 63 -12.38 15.04 6.04
C LYS A 63 -11.08 14.31 5.70
N THR A 64 -10.17 14.94 4.97
CA THR A 64 -8.86 14.36 4.64
C THR A 64 -8.00 14.19 5.90
N THR A 65 -8.08 15.13 6.86
CA THR A 65 -7.39 15.03 8.15
C THR A 65 -7.84 13.78 8.90
N LYS A 66 -9.16 13.62 9.13
CA LYS A 66 -9.74 12.42 9.76
C LYS A 66 -9.35 11.11 9.06
N GLN A 67 -9.33 11.10 7.72
CA GLN A 67 -8.93 9.91 6.96
C GLN A 67 -7.45 9.56 7.11
N VAL A 68 -6.58 10.55 7.30
CA VAL A 68 -5.17 10.30 7.58
C VAL A 68 -4.97 9.87 9.02
N ASP A 69 -5.65 10.47 9.99
CA ASP A 69 -5.53 10.08 11.39
C ASP A 69 -5.96 8.62 11.59
N GLU A 70 -7.04 8.21 10.94
CA GLU A 70 -7.48 6.80 10.91
C GLU A 70 -6.44 5.88 10.25
N LEU A 71 -5.86 6.31 9.12
CA LEU A 71 -4.78 5.56 8.47
C LEU A 71 -3.55 5.41 9.39
N ARG A 72 -3.18 6.46 10.11
CA ARG A 72 -2.05 6.44 11.07
C ARG A 72 -2.30 5.42 12.17
N SER A 73 -3.51 5.42 12.75
CA SER A 73 -3.88 4.49 13.81
C SER A 73 -3.94 3.04 13.33
N GLN A 74 -4.50 2.76 12.15
CA GLN A 74 -4.70 1.40 11.68
C GLN A 74 -3.46 0.75 11.04
N CYS A 75 -2.47 1.54 10.61
CA CYS A 75 -1.30 1.06 9.86
C CYS A 75 0.03 1.43 10.52
N GLU A 76 0.06 1.69 11.83
CA GLU A 76 1.23 2.18 12.56
C GLU A 76 2.50 1.32 12.34
N GLN A 77 2.35 0.00 12.32
CA GLN A 77 3.48 -0.92 12.15
C GLN A 77 3.96 -1.05 10.69
N SER A 78 3.06 -0.91 9.71
CA SER A 78 3.31 -1.20 8.29
C SER A 78 3.56 0.05 7.43
N LEU A 79 3.19 1.23 7.93
CA LEU A 79 3.30 2.51 7.24
C LEU A 79 4.42 3.36 7.84
N ARG A 80 5.22 4.00 6.98
CA ARG A 80 6.15 5.06 7.38
C ARG A 80 5.58 6.40 6.97
N ILE A 81 5.66 7.38 7.86
CA ILE A 81 5.05 8.68 7.66
C ILE A 81 6.16 9.71 7.57
N ILE A 82 6.14 10.49 6.50
CA ILE A 82 6.99 11.65 6.31
C ILE A 82 6.06 12.86 6.25
N GLU A 83 6.10 13.66 7.31
CA GLU A 83 5.41 14.95 7.31
C GLU A 83 6.26 15.99 6.58
N VAL A 84 5.62 16.74 5.67
CA VAL A 84 6.21 17.84 4.91
C VAL A 84 5.75 19.15 5.54
N SER A 85 6.67 19.94 6.05
CA SER A 85 6.36 21.22 6.69
C SER A 85 5.88 22.24 5.66
N VAL A 86 4.60 22.63 5.72
CA VAL A 86 4.02 23.66 4.84
C VAL A 86 4.74 24.99 5.03
N GLU A 87 5.16 25.34 6.25
CA GLU A 87 5.88 26.57 6.55
C GLU A 87 7.22 26.64 5.80
N MET A 88 8.00 25.56 5.85
CA MET A 88 9.31 25.48 5.17
C MET A 88 9.17 25.58 3.65
N ILE A 89 8.16 24.94 3.05
CA ILE A 89 8.00 24.89 1.58
C ILE A 89 7.27 26.10 0.98
N SER A 90 6.55 26.89 1.79
CA SER A 90 5.68 27.98 1.29
C SER A 90 5.98 29.38 1.82
N MET A 91 6.60 29.51 3.00
CA MET A 91 6.75 30.79 3.69
C MET A 91 8.20 31.19 4.02
N LYS A 92 9.13 30.24 4.05
CA LYS A 92 10.54 30.48 4.37
C LYS A 92 11.41 30.69 3.12
N SER A 93 12.73 30.73 3.33
CA SER A 93 13.72 30.95 2.27
C SER A 93 13.72 29.81 1.24
N ALA A 94 14.29 30.08 0.05
CA ALA A 94 14.48 29.04 -0.96
C ALA A 94 15.36 27.89 -0.44
N GLU A 95 16.36 28.20 0.38
CA GLU A 95 17.24 27.20 1.00
C GLU A 95 16.48 26.26 1.94
N ASP A 96 15.57 26.78 2.76
CA ASP A 96 14.73 25.98 3.67
C ASP A 96 13.82 25.01 2.90
N ARG A 97 13.25 25.50 1.79
CA ARG A 97 12.43 24.69 0.89
C ARG A 97 13.25 23.55 0.29
N ASP A 98 14.42 23.84 -0.24
CA ASP A 98 15.27 22.83 -0.90
C ASP A 98 15.78 21.78 0.10
N HIS A 99 16.10 22.19 1.33
CA HIS A 99 16.44 21.26 2.43
C HIS A 99 15.28 20.35 2.78
N GLU A 100 14.07 20.89 2.93
CA GLU A 100 12.88 20.10 3.27
C GLU A 100 12.53 19.12 2.15
N ILE A 101 12.59 19.54 0.89
CA ILE A 101 12.37 18.67 -0.28
C ILE A 101 13.41 17.54 -0.30
N SER A 102 14.69 17.87 -0.12
CA SER A 102 15.79 16.89 -0.13
C SER A 102 15.63 15.85 0.98
N ARG A 103 15.29 16.29 2.19
CA ARG A 103 15.02 15.41 3.34
C ARG A 103 13.89 14.42 3.05
N VAL A 104 12.79 14.89 2.47
CA VAL A 104 11.64 14.03 2.15
C VAL A 104 11.97 13.04 1.04
N ILE A 105 12.77 13.45 0.05
CA ILE A 105 13.24 12.57 -1.04
C ILE A 105 14.14 11.45 -0.49
N GLU A 106 15.10 11.79 0.38
CA GLU A 106 16.02 10.83 0.97
C GLU A 106 15.28 9.77 1.79
N LEU A 107 14.42 10.21 2.72
CA LEU A 107 13.58 9.32 3.52
C LEU A 107 12.62 8.49 2.67
N GLY A 108 12.00 9.10 1.66
CA GLY A 108 11.10 8.44 0.74
C GLY A 108 11.78 7.32 -0.04
N ASN A 109 12.98 7.56 -0.56
CA ASN A 109 13.79 6.53 -1.20
C ASN A 109 14.15 5.40 -0.23
N ALA A 110 14.65 5.72 0.95
CA ALA A 110 15.06 4.73 1.95
C ALA A 110 13.91 3.80 2.36
N TYR A 111 12.72 4.36 2.65
CA TYR A 111 11.57 3.57 3.09
C TYR A 111 10.97 2.73 1.96
N ILE A 112 10.85 3.27 0.75
CA ILE A 112 10.34 2.52 -0.40
C ILE A 112 11.27 1.35 -0.75
N GLN A 113 12.59 1.56 -0.72
CA GLN A 113 13.57 0.49 -0.94
C GLN A 113 13.54 -0.56 0.18
N SER A 114 13.24 -0.15 1.41
CA SER A 114 13.09 -1.04 2.57
C SER A 114 11.73 -1.76 2.64
N ARG A 115 10.99 -1.84 1.52
CA ARG A 115 9.67 -2.49 1.40
C ARG A 115 8.58 -1.90 2.31
N LYS A 116 8.76 -0.68 2.84
CA LYS A 116 7.76 -0.03 3.70
C LYS A 116 6.90 0.91 2.87
N ASP A 117 5.59 0.77 2.98
CA ASP A 117 4.65 1.72 2.39
C ASP A 117 4.88 3.08 3.06
N THR A 118 4.96 4.14 2.26
CA THR A 118 5.39 5.46 2.72
C THR A 118 4.32 6.49 2.43
N LEU A 119 3.82 7.14 3.48
CA LEU A 119 2.91 8.27 3.43
C LEU A 119 3.70 9.58 3.49
N VAL A 120 3.67 10.34 2.40
CA VAL A 120 4.07 11.74 2.35
C VAL A 120 2.83 12.60 2.56
N VAL A 121 2.80 13.36 3.65
CA VAL A 121 1.64 14.18 4.03
C VAL A 121 2.09 15.58 4.39
N THR A 122 1.37 16.59 3.92
CA THR A 122 1.61 17.98 4.32
C THR A 122 1.19 18.22 5.76
N SER A 123 1.91 19.09 6.46
CA SER A 123 1.61 19.44 7.85
C SER A 123 0.16 19.94 7.99
N ARG A 124 -0.47 19.54 9.09
CA ARG A 124 -1.91 19.74 9.33
C ARG A 124 -2.22 21.04 10.07
N GLN A 125 -1.41 22.09 9.89
CA GLN A 125 -1.78 23.43 10.34
C GLN A 125 -2.40 24.19 9.16
N LEU A 126 -3.58 24.79 9.37
CA LEU A 126 -4.21 25.63 8.35
C LEU A 126 -3.36 26.90 8.20
N ILE A 127 -2.58 26.96 7.12
CA ILE A 127 -1.86 28.15 6.75
C ILE A 127 -2.65 28.84 5.64
N THR A 128 -3.54 29.76 6.03
CA THR A 128 -4.31 30.61 5.10
C THR A 128 -3.68 31.99 5.01
N GLY A 129 -3.61 32.51 3.79
CA GLY A 129 -3.28 33.91 3.56
C GLY A 129 -4.38 34.82 4.11
N LYS A 130 -4.08 36.12 4.22
CA LYS A 130 -5.05 37.16 4.59
C LYS A 130 -6.08 37.37 3.48
N THR A 131 -5.77 36.95 2.26
CA THR A 131 -6.65 37.02 1.08
C THR A 131 -6.85 35.65 0.40
N PRO A 132 -7.92 35.49 -0.41
CA PRO A 132 -8.11 34.31 -1.26
C PRO A 132 -6.94 34.06 -2.22
N GLU A 133 -6.32 35.12 -2.75
CA GLU A 133 -5.20 35.06 -3.69
C GLU A 133 -3.94 34.53 -3.02
N GLU A 134 -3.62 35.03 -1.82
CA GLU A 134 -2.48 34.52 -1.01
C GLU A 134 -2.69 33.05 -0.64
N SER A 135 -3.93 32.67 -0.30
CA SER A 135 -4.27 31.27 -0.01
C SER A 135 -4.12 30.37 -1.25
N LEU A 136 -4.42 30.90 -2.44
CA LEU A 136 -4.20 30.18 -3.70
C LEU A 136 -2.71 30.01 -4.00
N GLU A 137 -1.90 31.04 -3.74
CA GLU A 137 -0.45 31.01 -3.95
C GLU A 137 0.23 29.99 -3.02
N ILE A 138 -0.17 29.93 -1.76
CA ILE A 138 0.32 28.91 -0.81
C ILE A 138 -0.01 27.51 -1.34
N ASN A 139 -1.25 27.27 -1.78
CA ASN A 139 -1.64 25.98 -2.36
C ASN A 139 -0.80 25.63 -3.60
N TYR A 140 -0.47 26.61 -4.44
CA TYR A 140 0.40 26.40 -5.59
C TYR A 140 1.83 26.03 -5.17
N LYS A 141 2.43 26.74 -4.22
CA LYS A 141 3.76 26.43 -3.67
C LYS A 141 3.82 25.02 -3.08
N VAL A 142 2.80 24.65 -2.30
CA VAL A 142 2.67 23.29 -1.73
C VAL A 142 2.55 22.24 -2.82
N SER A 143 1.72 22.46 -3.84
CA SER A 143 1.57 21.51 -4.95
C SER A 143 2.89 21.36 -5.74
N SER A 144 3.60 22.46 -6.00
CA SER A 144 4.92 22.44 -6.66
C SER A 144 5.93 21.64 -5.87
N ALA A 145 6.03 21.87 -4.55
CA ALA A 145 6.95 21.14 -3.69
C ALA A 145 6.63 19.64 -3.66
N LEU A 146 5.35 19.25 -3.57
CA LEU A 146 4.95 17.84 -3.65
C LEU A 146 5.29 17.20 -5.00
N VAL A 147 5.14 17.96 -6.10
CA VAL A 147 5.56 17.52 -7.43
C VAL A 147 7.06 17.28 -7.47
N GLU A 148 7.86 18.21 -6.95
CA GLU A 148 9.33 18.09 -6.88
C GLU A 148 9.77 16.91 -6.01
N ILE A 149 9.14 16.71 -4.86
CA ILE A 149 9.39 15.56 -3.98
C ILE A 149 9.13 14.25 -4.74
N VAL A 150 7.94 14.08 -5.32
CA VAL A 150 7.59 12.84 -6.03
C VAL A 150 8.48 12.65 -7.26
N ARG A 151 8.88 13.73 -7.93
CA ARG A 151 9.82 13.71 -9.05
C ARG A 151 11.24 13.34 -8.62
N GLY A 152 11.65 13.71 -7.41
CA GLY A 152 12.96 13.41 -6.84
C GLY A 152 13.09 12.00 -6.25
N ILE A 153 11.98 11.38 -5.81
CA ILE A 153 11.98 9.97 -5.38
C ILE A 153 12.27 9.07 -6.58
N GLY A 154 13.52 8.62 -6.71
CA GLY A 154 13.98 7.75 -7.81
C GLY A 154 13.56 6.29 -7.65
N SER A 155 13.30 5.85 -6.42
CA SER A 155 12.90 4.48 -6.12
C SER A 155 11.52 4.17 -6.71
N ARG A 156 11.41 3.09 -7.48
CA ARG A 156 10.15 2.70 -8.13
C ARG A 156 9.17 2.10 -7.10
N PRO A 157 8.05 2.76 -6.79
CA PRO A 157 7.08 2.24 -5.83
C PRO A 157 6.21 1.13 -6.45
N ARG A 158 5.69 0.23 -5.60
CA ARG A 158 4.76 -0.84 -6.01
C ARG A 158 3.44 -0.29 -6.55
N TYR A 159 2.94 0.77 -5.94
CA TYR A 159 1.78 1.53 -6.36
C TYR A 159 1.93 2.96 -5.86
N ILE A 160 1.21 3.89 -6.47
CA ILE A 160 1.14 5.27 -6.03
C ILE A 160 -0.32 5.61 -5.73
N LEU A 161 -0.61 6.18 -4.56
CA LEU A 161 -1.92 6.71 -4.21
C LEU A 161 -1.80 8.21 -4.00
N ALA A 162 -2.56 8.99 -4.78
CA ALA A 162 -2.65 10.42 -4.59
C ALA A 162 -4.03 10.78 -4.06
N LYS A 163 -4.09 11.63 -3.03
CA LYS A 163 -5.35 12.10 -2.45
C LYS A 163 -5.55 13.59 -2.64
N GLY A 164 -6.70 13.93 -3.23
CA GLY A 164 -7.11 15.30 -3.52
C GLY A 164 -7.15 15.57 -5.03
N GLY A 165 -8.08 16.41 -5.50
CA GLY A 165 -8.27 16.65 -6.93
C GLY A 165 -7.04 17.25 -7.61
N ILE A 166 -6.54 18.37 -7.06
CA ILE A 166 -5.35 19.06 -7.58
C ILE A 166 -4.11 18.17 -7.41
N THR A 167 -3.87 17.65 -6.20
CA THR A 167 -2.72 16.78 -5.91
C THR A 167 -2.66 15.58 -6.85
N SER A 168 -3.78 14.88 -7.09
CA SER A 168 -3.77 13.72 -7.98
C SER A 168 -3.55 14.08 -9.45
N SER A 169 -4.01 15.25 -9.89
CA SER A 169 -3.78 15.73 -11.26
C SER A 169 -2.32 16.16 -11.46
N ASP A 170 -1.79 16.96 -10.54
CA ASP A 170 -0.44 17.50 -10.63
C ASP A 170 0.62 16.41 -10.51
N LEU A 171 0.43 15.44 -9.60
CA LEU A 171 1.36 14.32 -9.49
C LEU A 171 1.36 13.44 -10.74
N ALA A 172 0.19 13.14 -11.30
CA ALA A 172 0.10 12.33 -12.53
C ALA A 172 0.78 13.02 -13.71
N THR A 173 0.51 14.31 -13.92
CA THR A 173 0.91 15.03 -15.14
C THR A 173 2.29 15.67 -15.05
N LYS A 174 2.69 16.20 -13.88
CA LYS A 174 3.94 16.95 -13.69
C LYS A 174 5.03 16.12 -13.03
N ALA A 175 4.69 15.32 -12.00
CA ALA A 175 5.70 14.53 -11.28
C ALA A 175 6.01 13.18 -11.96
N LEU A 176 4.96 12.52 -12.45
CA LEU A 176 5.05 11.23 -13.13
C LEU A 176 5.09 11.36 -14.65
N GLU A 177 4.83 12.55 -15.19
CA GLU A 177 4.90 12.88 -16.62
C GLU A 177 3.94 12.04 -17.49
N ALA A 178 2.86 11.51 -16.90
CA ALA A 178 1.89 10.69 -17.60
C ALA A 178 1.08 11.55 -18.59
N ARG A 179 1.10 11.15 -19.86
CA ARG A 179 0.27 11.78 -20.93
C ARG A 179 -1.00 10.99 -21.18
N ARG A 180 -0.96 9.68 -20.91
CA ARG A 180 -2.08 8.76 -21.01
C ARG A 180 -2.03 7.73 -19.89
N ALA A 181 -3.19 7.24 -19.51
CA ALA A 181 -3.30 6.14 -18.58
C ALA A 181 -4.46 5.23 -18.95
N LYS A 182 -4.30 3.93 -18.69
CA LYS A 182 -5.37 2.95 -18.86
C LYS A 182 -6.19 2.90 -17.57
N VAL A 183 -7.50 3.11 -17.66
CA VAL A 183 -8.40 2.92 -16.52
C VAL A 183 -8.61 1.42 -16.33
N MET A 184 -8.02 0.87 -15.28
CA MET A 184 -8.08 -0.57 -14.97
C MET A 184 -9.40 -0.92 -14.28
N GLY A 185 -9.89 -0.01 -13.43
CA GLY A 185 -11.11 -0.17 -12.66
C GLY A 185 -11.09 0.81 -11.49
N GLN A 186 -11.40 0.31 -10.29
CA GLN A 186 -11.45 1.11 -9.08
C GLN A 186 -10.75 0.38 -7.93
N ALA A 187 -10.02 1.10 -7.07
CA ALA A 187 -9.40 0.55 -5.86
C ALA A 187 -10.38 0.49 -4.67
N LEU A 188 -11.43 1.29 -4.73
CA LEU A 188 -12.60 1.33 -3.86
C LEU A 188 -13.74 1.95 -4.66
N ALA A 189 -15.00 1.75 -4.26
CA ALA A 189 -16.14 2.42 -4.89
C ALA A 189 -15.91 3.94 -5.03
N GLY A 190 -15.82 4.43 -6.27
CA GLY A 190 -15.57 5.84 -6.56
C GLY A 190 -14.10 6.30 -6.50
N VAL A 191 -13.16 5.39 -6.28
CA VAL A 191 -11.70 5.64 -6.28
C VAL A 191 -11.08 4.98 -7.52
N PRO A 192 -10.89 5.72 -8.63
CA PRO A 192 -10.36 5.13 -9.87
C PRO A 192 -8.93 4.60 -9.72
N LEU A 193 -8.67 3.51 -10.45
CA LEU A 193 -7.36 2.88 -10.56
C LEU A 193 -6.87 2.99 -12.00
N TRP A 194 -5.71 3.62 -12.16
CA TRP A 194 -5.06 3.83 -13.45
C TRP A 194 -3.79 2.99 -13.55
N GLN A 195 -3.41 2.63 -14.76
CA GLN A 195 -2.09 2.11 -15.08
C GLN A 195 -1.40 3.12 -15.99
N LEU A 196 -0.24 3.61 -15.53
CA LEU A 196 0.51 4.65 -16.24
C LEU A 196 1.13 4.11 -17.53
N GLY A 197 1.14 4.92 -18.58
CA GLY A 197 1.71 4.58 -19.87
C GLY A 197 3.24 4.44 -19.87
N PRO A 198 3.83 3.94 -20.97
CA PRO A 198 5.28 3.76 -21.12
C PRO A 198 6.07 5.07 -21.07
N GLU A 199 5.41 6.21 -21.28
CA GLU A 199 6.04 7.52 -21.24
C GLU A 199 6.24 8.09 -19.83
N SER A 200 5.66 7.49 -18.79
CA SER A 200 5.76 8.00 -17.43
C SER A 200 7.09 7.63 -16.76
N ARG A 201 7.46 8.32 -15.67
CA ARG A 201 8.65 7.96 -14.85
C ARG A 201 8.61 6.54 -14.29
N HIS A 202 7.42 5.98 -14.13
CA HIS A 202 7.24 4.62 -13.64
C HIS A 202 6.23 3.86 -14.52
N PRO A 203 6.66 3.40 -15.72
CA PRO A 203 5.80 2.71 -16.66
C PRO A 203 5.08 1.53 -16.03
N GLY A 204 3.77 1.42 -16.23
CA GLY A 204 2.96 0.30 -15.74
C GLY A 204 2.71 0.30 -14.23
N VAL A 205 3.22 1.26 -13.45
CA VAL A 205 2.88 1.36 -12.03
C VAL A 205 1.41 1.71 -11.86
N PRO A 206 0.68 1.01 -10.98
CA PRO A 206 -0.69 1.38 -10.62
C PRO A 206 -0.74 2.74 -9.92
N TYR A 207 -1.61 3.61 -10.41
CA TYR A 207 -1.84 4.96 -9.90
C TYR A 207 -3.28 5.09 -9.40
N ILE A 208 -3.45 5.30 -8.10
CA ILE A 208 -4.74 5.36 -7.42
C ILE A 208 -5.18 6.82 -7.27
N VAL A 209 -6.24 7.10 -8.02
CA VAL A 209 -7.19 8.20 -8.03
C VAL A 209 -7.97 8.52 -6.75
N PHE A 210 -7.44 9.00 -5.61
CA PHE A 210 -8.29 9.17 -4.41
C PHE A 210 -8.98 10.56 -4.35
N PRO A 211 -10.29 10.69 -4.63
CA PRO A 211 -10.95 11.98 -4.63
C PRO A 211 -11.17 12.52 -3.22
N GLY A 212 -11.15 13.85 -3.06
CA GLY A 212 -11.23 14.49 -1.73
C GLY A 212 -12.56 14.23 -0.98
N ASN A 213 -13.65 13.99 -1.71
CA ASN A 213 -15.00 13.84 -1.17
C ASN A 213 -15.45 12.38 -0.99
N VAL A 214 -14.67 11.39 -1.42
CA VAL A 214 -15.08 9.97 -1.43
C VAL A 214 -14.78 9.26 -0.10
N GLY A 215 -15.68 8.35 0.28
CA GLY A 215 -15.50 7.42 1.39
C GLY A 215 -15.83 7.98 2.79
N ASP A 216 -15.86 7.08 3.76
CA ASP A 216 -15.90 7.37 5.20
C ASP A 216 -14.47 7.67 5.73
N ASN A 217 -14.31 7.84 7.05
CA ASN A 217 -12.98 8.11 7.64
C ASN A 217 -12.00 6.93 7.46
N SER A 218 -12.50 5.69 7.36
CA SER A 218 -11.68 4.49 7.17
C SER A 218 -11.31 4.22 5.70
N ALA A 219 -11.92 4.92 4.74
CA ALA A 219 -11.80 4.59 3.33
C ALA A 219 -10.35 4.65 2.81
N LEU A 220 -9.55 5.60 3.30
CA LEU A 220 -8.13 5.69 2.94
C LEU A 220 -7.35 4.50 3.51
N ALA A 221 -7.55 4.21 4.81
CA ALA A 221 -6.94 3.05 5.48
C ALA A 221 -7.27 1.73 4.78
N LYS A 222 -8.54 1.52 4.42
CA LYS A 222 -9.01 0.34 3.66
C LYS A 222 -8.27 0.19 2.33
N VAL A 223 -8.10 1.27 1.56
CA VAL A 223 -7.37 1.19 0.29
C VAL A 223 -5.90 0.86 0.54
N VAL A 224 -5.24 1.54 1.48
CA VAL A 224 -3.83 1.28 1.80
C VAL A 224 -3.64 -0.15 2.28
N GLN A 225 -4.47 -0.68 3.16
CA GLN A 225 -4.41 -2.07 3.64
C GLN A 225 -4.61 -3.09 2.50
N ASN A 226 -5.58 -2.85 1.62
CA ASN A 226 -5.81 -3.74 0.47
C ASN A 226 -4.68 -3.72 -0.57
N TRP A 227 -3.87 -2.66 -0.57
CA TRP A 227 -2.75 -2.44 -1.50
C TRP A 227 -1.37 -2.59 -0.85
N ALA A 228 -1.34 -2.75 0.47
CA ALA A 228 -0.17 -3.09 1.24
C ALA A 228 0.38 -4.43 0.75
N CYS A 229 1.68 -4.62 0.89
CA CYS A 229 2.27 -5.92 0.64
C CYS A 229 1.55 -6.91 1.56
N PRO A 230 1.12 -8.09 1.07
CA PRO A 230 0.52 -9.10 1.93
C PRO A 230 1.43 -9.28 3.14
N SER A 231 0.88 -9.12 4.34
CA SER A 231 1.52 -9.57 5.56
C SER A 231 2.04 -10.99 5.31
N ARG A 232 3.19 -11.32 5.89
CA ARG A 232 3.73 -12.68 5.87
C ARG A 232 2.60 -13.71 5.93
N SER A 233 2.55 -14.63 4.97
CA SER A 233 1.59 -15.72 5.02
C SER A 233 1.78 -16.46 6.33
N SER A 234 0.73 -16.51 7.14
CA SER A 234 0.77 -17.27 8.38
C SER A 234 1.01 -18.75 8.06
N ALA A 235 1.57 -19.51 9.00
CA ALA A 235 1.69 -20.96 8.81
C ALA A 235 0.33 -21.58 8.47
N LYS A 236 -0.76 -21.09 9.07
CA LYS A 236 -2.13 -21.50 8.75
C LYS A 236 -2.50 -21.23 7.29
N GLU A 237 -2.23 -20.05 6.76
CA GLU A 237 -2.51 -19.73 5.36
C GLU A 237 -1.69 -20.58 4.39
N LEU A 238 -0.41 -20.81 4.70
CA LEU A 238 0.43 -21.68 3.89
C LEU A 238 -0.14 -23.11 3.88
N LEU A 239 -0.48 -23.66 5.04
CA LEU A 239 -1.04 -25.01 5.17
C LEU A 239 -2.39 -25.15 4.47
N LEU A 240 -3.28 -24.16 4.60
CA LEU A 240 -4.58 -24.16 3.88
C LEU A 240 -4.38 -24.12 2.36
N ASN A 241 -3.41 -23.33 1.86
CA ASN A 241 -3.09 -23.32 0.44
C ASN A 241 -2.51 -24.66 -0.03
N ALA A 242 -1.69 -25.30 0.80
CA ALA A 242 -1.09 -26.61 0.52
C ALA A 242 -2.14 -27.74 0.49
N GLU A 243 -3.06 -27.74 1.45
CA GLU A 243 -4.19 -28.65 1.51
C GLU A 243 -5.10 -28.51 0.28
N ASN A 244 -5.52 -27.27 -0.04
CA ASN A 244 -6.34 -27.00 -1.22
C ASN A 244 -5.59 -27.30 -2.55
N GLY A 245 -4.28 -27.11 -2.56
CA GLY A 245 -3.43 -27.32 -3.73
C GLY A 245 -2.89 -28.75 -3.88
N GLY A 246 -3.13 -29.63 -2.91
CA GLY A 246 -2.64 -31.01 -2.92
C GLY A 246 -1.11 -31.14 -2.88
N TYR A 247 -0.41 -30.23 -2.21
CA TYR A 247 1.05 -30.26 -2.07
C TYR A 247 1.48 -30.20 -0.60
N ALA A 248 2.75 -30.52 -0.32
CA ALA A 248 3.34 -30.45 1.01
C ALA A 248 4.24 -29.21 1.15
N ILE A 249 4.40 -28.72 2.38
CA ILE A 249 5.33 -27.62 2.69
C ILE A 249 6.47 -28.18 3.53
N GLY A 250 7.71 -27.92 3.10
CA GLY A 250 8.89 -28.24 3.90
C GLY A 250 8.98 -27.35 5.12
N ALA A 251 9.13 -27.96 6.30
CA ALA A 251 9.40 -27.27 7.56
C ALA A 251 10.76 -27.72 8.10
N PHE A 252 11.65 -26.76 8.35
CA PHE A 252 13.06 -27.04 8.63
C PHE A 252 13.50 -26.29 9.86
N ASN A 253 14.04 -27.03 10.83
CA ASN A 253 14.68 -26.43 12.00
C ASN A 253 15.97 -25.71 11.60
N VAL A 254 16.10 -24.45 12.00
CA VAL A 254 17.29 -23.62 11.76
C VAL A 254 17.95 -23.21 13.06
N TYR A 255 19.27 -23.23 13.07
CA TYR A 255 20.09 -23.05 14.27
C TYR A 255 21.06 -21.86 14.17
N ASN A 256 21.28 -21.33 12.97
CA ASN A 256 22.22 -20.27 12.64
C ASN A 256 21.83 -19.59 11.32
N LEU A 257 22.60 -18.59 10.90
CA LEU A 257 22.39 -17.85 9.65
C LEU A 257 22.53 -18.73 8.41
N GLU A 258 23.50 -19.65 8.41
CA GLU A 258 23.76 -20.56 7.30
C GLU A 258 22.57 -21.50 7.05
N GLY A 259 21.94 -22.00 8.11
CA GLY A 259 20.73 -22.81 8.01
C GLY A 259 19.53 -22.03 7.48
N ILE A 260 19.37 -20.77 7.91
CA ILE A 260 18.33 -19.88 7.37
C ILE A 260 18.53 -19.68 5.87
N ASP A 261 19.74 -19.32 5.45
CA ASP A 261 20.07 -19.05 4.05
C ASP A 261 19.92 -20.30 3.17
N ALA A 262 20.34 -21.47 3.67
CA ALA A 262 20.20 -22.74 2.95
C ALA A 262 18.73 -23.09 2.67
N VAL A 263 17.85 -22.94 3.67
CA VAL A 263 16.42 -23.22 3.51
C VAL A 263 15.75 -22.21 2.58
N VAL A 264 16.04 -20.92 2.74
CA VAL A 264 15.47 -19.87 1.88
C VAL A 264 15.92 -20.04 0.44
N SER A 265 17.21 -20.23 0.20
CA SER A 265 17.78 -20.43 -1.14
C SER A 265 17.20 -21.66 -1.83
N ALA A 266 17.05 -22.79 -1.11
CA ALA A 266 16.41 -23.99 -1.66
C ALA A 266 14.93 -23.75 -2.00
N ALA A 267 14.19 -23.09 -1.11
CA ALA A 267 12.78 -22.77 -1.34
C ALA A 267 12.58 -21.86 -2.57
N GLU A 268 13.45 -20.86 -2.74
CA GLU A 268 13.42 -19.98 -3.91
C GLU A 268 13.79 -20.71 -5.21
N ALA A 269 14.82 -21.56 -5.19
CA ALA A 269 15.24 -22.36 -6.33
C ALA A 269 14.13 -23.31 -6.82
N GLU A 270 13.46 -23.98 -5.88
CA GLU A 270 12.33 -24.88 -6.14
C GLU A 270 11.00 -24.15 -6.37
N LYS A 271 10.98 -22.82 -6.20
CA LYS A 271 9.76 -21.98 -6.27
C LYS A 271 8.64 -22.50 -5.34
N SER A 272 9.03 -23.04 -4.19
CA SER A 272 8.14 -23.69 -3.22
C SER A 272 8.04 -22.86 -1.94
N PRO A 273 6.87 -22.81 -1.26
CA PRO A 273 6.82 -22.28 0.09
C PRO A 273 7.62 -23.14 1.09
N ALA A 274 8.05 -22.53 2.19
CA ALA A 274 8.77 -23.20 3.28
C ALA A 274 8.44 -22.60 4.66
N ILE A 275 8.71 -23.37 5.73
CA ILE A 275 8.58 -22.94 7.11
C ILE A 275 9.96 -23.02 7.78
N LEU A 276 10.45 -21.89 8.29
CA LEU A 276 11.63 -21.84 9.16
C LEU A 276 11.18 -22.14 10.59
N GLN A 277 11.64 -23.26 11.15
CA GLN A 277 11.32 -23.66 12.51
C GLN A 277 12.45 -23.26 13.46
N VAL A 278 12.11 -22.60 14.56
CA VAL A 278 13.06 -22.27 15.64
C VAL A 278 12.77 -23.21 16.80
N HIS A 279 13.70 -24.12 17.07
CA HIS A 279 13.63 -25.03 18.22
C HIS A 279 13.98 -24.29 19.53
N PRO A 280 13.48 -24.69 20.71
CA PRO A 280 13.76 -24.01 21.98
C PRO A 280 15.25 -23.93 22.32
N SER A 281 16.03 -24.95 21.97
CA SER A 281 17.50 -24.92 22.14
C SER A 281 18.17 -23.88 21.24
N ALA A 282 17.69 -23.72 20.00
CA ALA A 282 18.17 -22.70 19.07
C ALA A 282 17.80 -21.30 19.58
N LEU A 283 16.58 -21.13 20.10
CA LEU A 283 16.16 -19.88 20.72
C LEU A 283 17.00 -19.55 21.97
N LYS A 284 17.31 -20.55 22.81
CA LYS A 284 18.13 -20.35 24.01
C LYS A 284 19.56 -19.91 23.68
N GLN A 285 20.13 -20.40 22.57
CA GLN A 285 21.49 -20.08 22.17
C GLN A 285 21.58 -18.81 21.31
N GLY A 286 20.71 -18.70 20.29
CA GLY A 286 20.73 -17.61 19.32
C GLY A 286 19.85 -16.41 19.68
N GLY A 287 18.91 -16.58 20.61
CA GLY A 287 18.05 -15.52 21.14
C GLY A 287 17.27 -14.74 20.08
N VAL A 288 16.93 -13.49 20.44
CA VAL A 288 16.29 -12.51 19.55
C VAL A 288 17.03 -12.31 18.22
N PRO A 289 18.39 -12.27 18.17
CA PRO A 289 19.11 -12.15 16.92
C PRO A 289 18.77 -13.26 15.90
N LEU A 290 18.79 -14.53 16.31
CA LEU A 290 18.48 -15.65 15.42
C LEU A 290 17.06 -15.54 14.86
N VAL A 291 16.08 -15.24 15.71
CA VAL A 291 14.68 -15.10 15.29
C VAL A 291 14.52 -13.90 14.36
N SER A 292 15.19 -12.79 14.64
CA SER A 292 15.18 -11.60 13.79
C SER A 292 15.76 -11.90 12.40
N CYS A 293 16.83 -12.70 12.32
CA CYS A 293 17.39 -13.15 11.05
C CYS A 293 16.43 -14.06 10.27
N CYS A 294 15.77 -15.01 10.95
CA CYS A 294 14.71 -15.82 10.34
C CYS A 294 13.60 -14.92 9.79
N ILE A 295 13.24 -13.88 10.56
CA ILE A 295 12.19 -12.97 10.17
C ILE A 295 12.55 -12.19 8.93
N ALA A 296 13.72 -11.55 8.95
CA ALA A 296 14.25 -10.79 7.84
C ALA A 296 14.39 -11.67 6.58
N ALA A 297 14.95 -12.87 6.68
CA ALA A 297 15.11 -13.76 5.53
C ALA A 297 13.77 -14.12 4.89
N ALA A 298 12.77 -14.48 5.69
CA ALA A 298 11.43 -14.81 5.20
C ALA A 298 10.65 -13.59 4.66
N GLU A 299 10.92 -12.37 5.14
CA GLU A 299 10.40 -11.13 4.53
C GLU A 299 11.06 -10.81 3.19
N HIS A 300 12.36 -11.14 3.06
CA HIS A 300 13.15 -10.86 1.87
C HIS A 300 12.96 -11.88 0.74
N ALA A 301 12.56 -13.11 1.08
CA ALA A 301 12.31 -14.20 0.15
C ALA A 301 11.25 -13.87 -0.93
N SER A 302 11.53 -14.36 -2.14
CA SER A 302 10.68 -14.27 -3.32
C SER A 302 9.55 -15.30 -3.34
N VAL A 303 9.64 -16.35 -2.51
CA VAL A 303 8.58 -17.33 -2.25
C VAL A 303 7.95 -17.12 -0.86
N PRO A 304 6.75 -17.66 -0.59
CA PRO A 304 6.14 -17.57 0.74
C PRO A 304 6.95 -18.36 1.78
N ILE A 305 7.56 -17.65 2.73
CA ILE A 305 8.24 -18.24 3.89
C ILE A 305 7.62 -17.69 5.17
N THR A 306 7.43 -18.56 6.15
CA THR A 306 6.97 -18.19 7.50
C THR A 306 7.96 -18.69 8.55
N VAL A 307 7.91 -18.11 9.75
CA VAL A 307 8.75 -18.53 10.89
C VAL A 307 7.84 -19.09 11.97
N HIS A 308 8.18 -20.26 12.50
CA HIS A 308 7.38 -21.02 13.43
C HIS A 308 8.20 -21.40 14.66
N TYR A 309 7.63 -21.28 15.87
CA TYR A 309 8.28 -21.77 17.08
C TYR A 309 7.90 -23.23 17.28
N ASP A 310 8.88 -24.11 17.08
CA ASP A 310 8.67 -25.55 17.12
C ASP A 310 8.90 -26.08 18.54
N HIS A 311 8.22 -27.17 18.91
CA HIS A 311 8.44 -27.88 20.18
C HIS A 311 8.38 -27.05 21.48
N GLY A 312 7.69 -25.91 21.49
CA GLY A 312 7.47 -25.12 22.71
C GLY A 312 6.52 -25.82 23.68
N THR A 313 7.04 -26.35 24.79
CA THR A 313 6.23 -27.14 25.75
C THR A 313 5.89 -26.42 27.05
N SER A 314 6.62 -25.35 27.42
CA SER A 314 6.40 -24.65 28.69
C SER A 314 5.79 -23.26 28.50
N LYS A 315 4.88 -22.87 29.40
CA LYS A 315 4.23 -21.54 29.38
C LYS A 315 5.25 -20.39 29.36
N SER A 316 6.37 -20.53 30.07
CA SER A 316 7.45 -19.52 30.07
C SER A 316 8.11 -19.39 28.71
N ASP A 317 8.38 -20.51 28.02
CA ASP A 317 8.98 -20.48 26.68
C ASP A 317 8.02 -19.85 25.66
N LEU A 318 6.72 -20.11 25.80
CA LEU A 318 5.69 -19.52 24.95
C LEU A 318 5.55 -18.01 25.17
N LEU A 319 5.55 -17.56 26.43
CA LEU A 319 5.52 -16.12 26.74
C LEU A 319 6.78 -15.42 26.26
N GLN A 320 7.94 -16.04 26.41
CA GLN A 320 9.20 -15.50 25.90
C GLN A 320 9.19 -15.40 24.36
N ALA A 321 8.67 -16.41 23.66
CA ALA A 321 8.51 -16.36 22.21
C ALA A 321 7.56 -15.25 21.76
N LEU A 322 6.45 -15.04 22.49
CA LEU A 322 5.49 -13.96 22.23
C LEU A 322 6.06 -12.56 22.51
N GLU A 323 6.85 -12.40 23.58
CA GLU A 323 7.51 -11.13 23.93
C GLU A 323 8.65 -10.78 22.96
N MET A 324 9.40 -11.78 22.50
CA MET A 324 10.50 -11.58 21.56
C MET A 324 10.00 -11.20 20.17
N VAL A 325 8.82 -11.68 19.78
CA VAL A 325 8.20 -11.40 18.47
C VAL A 325 6.68 -11.49 18.58
N CYS A 326 5.99 -10.40 18.25
CA CYS A 326 4.52 -10.33 18.18
C CYS A 326 3.87 -11.24 17.09
N MET A 327 4.60 -12.19 16.48
CA MET A 327 4.24 -12.81 15.19
C MET A 327 4.71 -14.26 14.98
N VAL A 328 5.13 -15.00 16.02
CA VAL A 328 5.46 -16.43 15.86
C VAL A 328 4.28 -17.29 16.28
N LEU A 329 3.74 -18.10 15.35
CA LEU A 329 2.77 -19.14 15.68
C LEU A 329 3.46 -20.21 16.52
N ILE A 330 2.81 -20.54 17.64
CA ILE A 330 3.23 -21.54 18.61
C ILE A 330 2.39 -22.79 18.39
N GLN A 331 3.04 -23.95 18.21
CA GLN A 331 2.33 -25.22 18.29
C GLN A 331 2.30 -25.69 19.76
N SER A 332 1.11 -25.69 20.36
CA SER A 332 0.83 -26.48 21.55
C SER A 332 -0.05 -27.65 21.14
N TRP A 333 0.34 -28.87 21.49
CA TRP A 333 -0.46 -30.09 21.28
C TRP A 333 -1.66 -30.18 22.26
N TRP A 334 -2.01 -29.09 22.96
CA TRP A 334 -2.94 -29.09 24.10
C TRP A 334 -3.85 -27.86 24.21
N THR A 335 -4.16 -27.15 23.12
CA THR A 335 -5.03 -25.96 23.22
C THR A 335 -6.14 -25.96 22.19
N ASP A 336 -7.21 -26.70 22.49
CA ASP A 336 -8.57 -26.42 21.99
C ASP A 336 -9.12 -25.07 22.48
N HIS A 337 -8.43 -24.35 23.38
CA HIS A 337 -8.97 -23.19 24.10
C HIS A 337 -8.01 -21.99 24.24
N ILE A 338 -7.39 -21.51 23.15
CA ILE A 338 -6.85 -20.14 23.16
C ILE A 338 -7.22 -19.43 21.86
N TYR A 339 -8.32 -18.67 21.93
CA TYR A 339 -8.62 -17.57 21.01
C TYR A 339 -7.85 -16.35 21.49
N LEU A 340 -6.85 -15.89 20.73
CA LEU A 340 -6.39 -14.51 20.70
C LEU A 340 -5.95 -14.15 19.28
#